data_AF-A0A0T1SCW6-F1
#
_entry.id   AF-A0A0T1SCW6-F1
#
_cell.length_a   1.000
_cell.length_b   1.000
_cell.length_c   1.000
_cell.angle_alpha   90.00
_cell.angle_beta   90.00
_cell.angle_gamma   90.00
#
_symmetry.space_group_name_H-M   'P 1'
#
loop_
_entity.id
_entity.type
_entity.pdbx_description
1 polymer ?
#
loop_
_entity_poly.entity_id
_entity_poly.type
_entity_poly.pdbx_seq_one_letter_code
_entity_poly.pdbx_strand_id
1 'polypeptide(L)'
;MSEKARTLFDALDLDRDGTLTRTEVILALQAKGPTLAAQGVIPLWGVGTADDASALFDEADLNGDRVLSFEEFAGLVNRRFGW
;
A
#
# COMPACT_ATOMS: atom_id res chain seq x y z
N MET A 1 -7.05 -13.06 -8.84
CA MET A 1 -6.36 -12.65 -7.60
C MET A 1 -5.09 -11.96 -8.02
N SER A 2 -5.09 -10.64 -7.98
CA SER A 2 -4.18 -9.81 -8.78
C SER A 2 -2.76 -9.85 -8.22
N GLU A 3 -1.88 -10.61 -8.89
CA GLU A 3 -0.46 -10.81 -8.51
C GLU A 3 0.27 -9.49 -8.26
N LYS A 4 -0.12 -8.43 -8.99
CA LYS A 4 0.39 -7.06 -8.82
C LYS A 4 0.12 -6.49 -7.44
N ALA A 5 -1.08 -6.71 -6.89
CA ALA A 5 -1.43 -6.25 -5.54
C ALA A 5 -0.59 -7.00 -4.50
N ARG A 6 -0.26 -8.27 -4.75
CA ARG A 6 0.55 -9.07 -3.84
C ARG A 6 2.02 -8.68 -3.86
N THR A 7 2.60 -8.43 -5.03
CA THR A 7 3.97 -7.90 -5.16
C THR A 7 4.09 -6.52 -4.50
N LEU A 8 3.06 -5.68 -4.63
CA LEU A 8 2.99 -4.40 -3.95
C LEU A 8 2.93 -4.52 -2.45
N PHE A 9 2.05 -5.39 -1.97
CA PHE A 9 1.88 -5.67 -0.56
C PHE A 9 3.19 -6.16 0.05
N ASP A 10 3.84 -7.16 -0.53
CA ASP A 10 5.13 -7.71 -0.07
C ASP A 10 6.27 -6.68 -0.13
N ALA A 11 6.17 -5.67 -0.99
CA ALA A 11 7.17 -4.61 -1.09
C ALA A 11 7.01 -3.53 -0.01
N LEU A 12 5.78 -3.33 0.47
CA LEU A 12 5.43 -2.39 1.53
C LEU A 12 5.52 -3.01 2.92
N ASP A 13 5.24 -4.31 3.01
CA ASP A 13 5.28 -5.14 4.22
C ASP A 13 6.75 -5.43 4.55
N LEU A 14 7.27 -4.75 5.57
CA LEU A 14 8.69 -4.81 5.92
C LEU A 14 8.98 -5.99 6.86
N ASP A 15 8.04 -6.30 7.74
CA ASP A 15 8.19 -7.36 8.72
C ASP A 15 7.57 -8.70 8.31
N ARG A 16 6.81 -8.71 7.21
CA ARG A 16 6.18 -9.89 6.59
C ARG A 16 5.18 -10.58 7.49
N ASP A 17 4.47 -9.83 8.33
CA ASP A 17 3.37 -10.36 9.12
C ASP A 17 2.08 -10.56 8.31
N GLY A 18 2.01 -10.02 7.08
CA GLY A 18 0.83 -10.10 6.24
C GLY A 18 -0.20 -9.00 6.52
N THR A 19 0.18 -7.98 7.29
CA THR A 19 -0.56 -6.72 7.42
C THR A 19 0.33 -5.54 7.02
N LEU A 20 -0.27 -4.42 6.66
CA LEU A 20 0.46 -3.20 6.37
C LEU A 20 0.12 -2.20 7.45
N THR A 21 1.07 -1.86 8.31
CA THR A 21 0.88 -0.78 9.26
C THR A 21 1.15 0.57 8.60
N ARG A 22 0.49 1.61 9.09
CA ARG A 22 0.73 3.00 8.65
C ARG A 22 2.22 3.38 8.69
N THR A 23 2.94 2.93 9.72
CA THR A 23 4.38 3.20 9.87
C THR A 23 5.20 2.50 8.80
N GLU A 24 4.91 1.23 8.50
CA GLU A 24 5.59 0.50 7.44
C GLU A 24 5.31 1.09 6.07
N VAL A 25 4.06 1.46 5.79
CA VAL A 25 3.69 2.13 4.54
C VAL A 25 4.49 3.42 4.38
N ILE A 26 4.55 4.28 5.41
CA ILE A 26 5.32 5.53 5.34
C ILE A 26 6.82 5.27 5.15
N LEU A 27 7.40 4.32 5.91
CA LEU A 27 8.81 3.97 5.82
C LEU A 27 9.16 3.37 4.46
N ALA A 28 8.34 2.47 3.95
CA ALA A 28 8.51 1.83 2.65
C ALA A 28 8.30 2.83 1.51
N LEU A 29 7.37 3.78 1.63
CA LEU A 29 7.20 4.87 0.66
C LEU A 29 8.41 5.81 0.66
N GLN A 30 8.95 6.17 1.83
CA GLN A 30 10.18 6.97 1.90
C GLN A 30 11.40 6.23 1.37
N ALA A 31 11.55 4.95 1.70
CA ALA A 31 12.74 4.16 1.36
C ALA A 31 12.69 3.60 -0.07
N LYS A 32 11.51 3.16 -0.53
CA LYS A 32 11.30 2.43 -1.79
C LYS A 32 10.37 3.15 -2.75
N GLY A 33 9.66 4.21 -2.36
CA GLY A 33 8.79 5.00 -3.24
C GLY A 33 9.42 5.41 -4.57
N PRO A 34 10.63 6.00 -4.63
CA PRO A 34 11.24 6.35 -5.91
C PRO A 34 11.59 5.12 -6.76
N THR A 35 11.95 3.99 -6.15
CA THR A 35 12.31 2.75 -6.86
C THR A 35 11.08 2.02 -7.39
N LEU A 36 10.06 1.86 -6.57
CA LEU A 36 8.82 1.16 -6.93
C LEU A 36 8.02 1.96 -7.96
N ALA A 37 8.07 3.29 -7.90
CA ALA A 37 7.43 4.16 -8.89
C ALA A 37 8.20 4.16 -10.22
N ALA A 38 9.53 4.16 -10.17
CA ALA A 38 10.36 3.99 -11.36
C ALA A 38 10.16 2.62 -12.02
N GLN A 39 9.84 1.58 -11.23
CA GLN A 39 9.51 0.26 -11.74
C GLN A 39 8.05 0.12 -12.21
N GLY A 40 7.22 1.16 -12.07
CA GLY A 40 5.80 1.12 -12.42
C GLY A 40 4.99 0.11 -11.60
N VAL A 41 5.54 -0.31 -10.46
CA VAL A 41 4.95 -1.30 -9.57
C VAL A 41 3.92 -0.62 -8.67
N ILE A 42 4.26 0.56 -8.10
CA ILE A 42 3.30 1.46 -7.45
C ILE A 42 2.80 2.51 -8.44
N PRO A 43 1.48 2.80 -8.45
CA PRO A 43 0.98 4.00 -9.11
C PRO A 43 1.43 5.27 -8.35
N LEU A 44 1.40 6.44 -9.01
CA LEU A 44 1.97 7.72 -8.54
C LEU A 44 1.56 8.18 -7.12
N TRP A 45 0.41 7.70 -6.62
CA TRP A 45 -0.06 7.91 -5.24
C TRP A 45 0.84 7.27 -4.16
N GLY A 46 1.59 6.21 -4.50
CA GLY A 46 2.68 5.67 -3.67
C GLY A 46 3.96 6.52 -3.70
N VAL A 47 3.90 7.71 -4.29
CA VAL A 47 4.94 8.74 -4.21
C VAL A 47 4.33 10.00 -3.59
N GLY A 48 3.48 9.79 -2.58
CA GLY A 48 2.89 10.84 -1.77
C GLY A 48 3.71 11.12 -0.52
N THR A 49 3.42 12.24 0.12
CA THR A 49 3.95 12.52 1.47
C THR A 49 3.29 11.60 2.50
N ALA A 50 3.83 11.55 3.73
CA ALA A 50 3.23 10.76 4.81
C ALA A 50 1.74 11.07 5.05
N ASP A 51 1.31 12.29 4.70
CA ASP A 51 -0.07 12.76 4.83
C ASP A 51 -1.00 12.17 3.76
N ASP A 52 -0.53 12.08 2.50
CA ASP A 52 -1.27 11.39 1.43
C ASP A 52 -1.43 9.90 1.76
N ALA A 53 -0.31 9.26 2.15
CA ALA A 53 -0.31 7.85 2.54
C ALA A 53 -1.28 7.60 3.70
N SER A 54 -1.31 8.52 4.66
CA SER A 54 -2.23 8.55 5.78
C SER A 54 -3.71 8.61 5.36
N ALA A 55 -4.08 9.54 4.49
CA ALA A 55 -5.47 9.69 4.04
C ALA A 55 -5.95 8.47 3.25
N LEU A 56 -5.06 7.90 2.44
CA LEU A 56 -5.32 6.69 1.66
C LEU A 56 -5.42 5.44 2.55
N PHE A 57 -4.59 5.39 3.59
CA PHE A 57 -4.65 4.34 4.58
C PHE A 57 -6.01 4.35 5.29
N ASP A 58 -6.47 5.52 5.74
CA ASP A 58 -7.81 5.69 6.33
C ASP A 58 -8.95 5.32 5.36
N GLU A 59 -8.80 5.58 4.06
CA GLU A 59 -9.81 5.18 3.06
C GLU A 59 -9.82 3.66 2.79
N ALA A 60 -8.66 3.01 2.94
CA ALA A 60 -8.50 1.58 2.76
C ALA A 60 -8.87 0.78 4.02
N ASP A 61 -8.65 1.36 5.20
CA ASP A 61 -8.96 0.80 6.51
C ASP A 61 -10.47 0.88 6.77
N LEU A 62 -11.20 -0.14 6.28
CA LEU A 62 -12.65 -0.19 6.40
C LEU A 62 -13.12 -0.62 7.79
N ASN A 63 -12.26 -1.30 8.53
CA ASN A 63 -12.57 -1.86 9.84
C ASN A 63 -12.10 -0.95 11.00
N GLY A 64 -11.24 0.03 10.73
CA GLY A 64 -10.72 1.00 11.68
C GLY A 64 -9.64 0.44 12.61
N ASP A 65 -8.98 -0.66 12.24
CA ASP A 65 -7.98 -1.33 13.07
C ASP A 65 -6.57 -0.73 12.91
N ARG A 66 -6.40 0.24 12.00
CA ARG A 66 -5.14 0.93 11.68
C ARG A 66 -4.06 0.02 11.07
N VAL A 67 -4.43 -1.17 10.61
CA VAL A 67 -3.64 -2.05 9.76
C VAL A 67 -4.40 -2.32 8.46
N LEU A 68 -3.68 -2.59 7.37
CA LEU A 68 -4.28 -2.97 6.11
C LEU A 68 -4.00 -4.44 5.84
N SER A 69 -5.05 -5.24 5.85
CA SER A 69 -4.96 -6.64 5.44
C SER A 69 -4.79 -6.74 3.92
N PHE A 70 -4.20 -7.83 3.46
CA PHE A 70 -4.08 -8.10 2.02
C PHE A 70 -5.41 -7.98 1.27
N GLU A 71 -6.52 -8.41 1.89
CA GLU A 71 -7.86 -8.35 1.31
C GLU A 71 -8.38 -6.91 1.17
N GLU A 72 -8.15 -6.06 2.16
CA GLU A 72 -8.54 -4.64 2.16
C GLU A 72 -7.74 -3.87 1.12
N PHE A 73 -6.43 -4.10 1.11
CA PHE A 73 -5.54 -3.53 0.11
C PHE A 73 -5.96 -3.97 -1.30
N ALA A 74 -6.06 -5.28 -1.55
CA ALA A 74 -6.46 -5.81 -2.85
C ALA A 74 -7.84 -5.30 -3.28
N GLY A 75 -8.80 -5.22 -2.36
CA GLY A 75 -10.14 -4.67 -2.60
C GLY A 75 -10.10 -3.20 -3.03
N LEU A 76 -9.31 -2.37 -2.34
CA LEU A 76 -9.11 -0.97 -2.70
C LEU A 76 -8.44 -0.84 -4.08
N VAL A 77 -7.33 -1.56 -4.31
CA VAL A 77 -6.59 -1.45 -5.59
C VAL A 77 -7.46 -1.93 -6.75
N ASN A 78 -8.23 -3.02 -6.54
CA ASN A 78 -9.19 -3.54 -7.51
C ASN A 78 -10.30 -2.53 -7.81
N ARG A 79 -10.88 -1.90 -6.78
CA ARG A 79 -11.95 -0.89 -6.95
C ARG A 79 -11.46 0.38 -7.65
N ARG A 80 -10.25 0.83 -7.33
CA ARG A 80 -9.68 2.10 -7.81
C ARG A 80 -9.01 1.99 -9.19
N PHE A 81 -8.33 0.87 -9.46
CA PHE A 81 -7.52 0.68 -10.66
C PHE A 81 -8.04 -0.41 -11.61
N GLY A 82 -9.07 -1.18 -11.22
CA GLY A 82 -9.71 -2.17 -12.08
C GLY A 82 -8.80 -3.35 -12.45
N TRP A 83 -8.02 -3.84 -11.48
CA TRP A 83 -7.24 -5.08 -11.62
C TRP A 83 -8.06 -6.35 -11.39
#